data_AF-A0A6S6TB38-F1
#
_entry.id   AF-A0A6S6TB38-F1
#
_cell.length_a   1.000
_cell.length_b   1.000
_cell.length_c   1.000
_cell.angle_alpha   90.00
_cell.angle_beta   90.00
_cell.angle_gamma   90.00
#
_symmetry.space_group_name_H-M   'P 1'
#
loop_
_entity.id
_entity.type
_entity.pdbx_description
1 polymer ?
#
loop_
_entity_poly.entity_id
_entity_poly.type
_entity_poly.pdbx_seq_one_letter_code
_entity_poly.pdbx_strand_id
1 'polypeptide(L)'
;QTQVMNEGWATFWHYTLLNEMYDEGLVNDGFMMEFLTSHSNVVMQPEFDSPYYSGINPYALGFAMMKDIRRICENPDEEDKRWFPDIAGSDWLKTMDYVMRNFRDESFVLQFMSPKIMRDFHFFALQDDDRDSTIGVAAIHDDEGYRLLRETLSQQYNLSNNEPDIQVESVNVRGDRSLTMYHHMHERKPLNNDCYEMLRHIHRLWGYDVHLHSVEPDGRRVRSYHLQGEGE
;
A
#
# COMPACT_ATOMS: atom_id res chain seq x y z
N GLN A 1 -3.10 8.71 -5.02
CA GLN A 1 -3.47 7.63 -5.96
C GLN A 1 -4.04 6.48 -5.13
N THR A 2 -5.09 5.79 -5.57
CA THR A 2 -5.66 4.62 -4.87
C THR A 2 -5.33 3.38 -5.69
N GLN A 3 -4.51 2.48 -5.16
CA GLN A 3 -4.16 1.20 -5.77
C GLN A 3 -5.03 0.08 -5.18
N VAL A 4 -5.13 -0.06 -3.85
CA VAL A 4 -5.91 -1.14 -3.22
C VAL A 4 -7.40 -1.01 -3.55
N MET A 5 -7.97 0.18 -3.40
CA MET A 5 -9.39 0.38 -3.71
C MET A 5 -9.67 0.22 -5.20
N ASN A 6 -8.81 0.73 -6.09
CA ASN A 6 -9.03 0.66 -7.53
C ASN A 6 -8.92 -0.77 -8.07
N GLU A 7 -7.82 -1.45 -7.74
CA GLU A 7 -7.57 -2.83 -8.16
C GLU A 7 -8.57 -3.80 -7.52
N GLY A 8 -8.90 -3.59 -6.25
CA GLY A 8 -9.96 -4.31 -5.54
C GLY A 8 -11.32 -4.13 -6.19
N TRP A 9 -11.69 -2.89 -6.57
CA TRP A 9 -12.97 -2.57 -7.20
C TRP A 9 -13.17 -3.29 -8.53
N ALA A 10 -12.17 -3.22 -9.41
CA ALA A 10 -12.21 -3.90 -10.69
C ALA A 10 -12.35 -5.42 -10.50
N THR A 11 -11.54 -5.98 -9.60
CA THR A 11 -11.52 -7.42 -9.33
C THR A 11 -12.84 -7.91 -8.73
N PHE A 12 -13.41 -7.14 -7.80
CA PHE A 12 -14.69 -7.44 -7.17
C PHE A 12 -15.84 -7.46 -8.17
N TRP A 13 -15.92 -6.48 -9.07
CA TRP A 13 -16.98 -6.44 -10.09
C TRP A 13 -16.80 -7.48 -11.18
N HIS A 14 -15.56 -7.72 -11.64
CA HIS A 14 -15.32 -8.83 -12.58
C HIS A 14 -15.76 -10.15 -11.98
N TYR A 15 -15.42 -10.41 -10.72
CA TYR A 15 -15.89 -11.61 -10.01
C TYR A 15 -17.40 -11.64 -9.87
N THR A 16 -18.01 -10.56 -9.37
CA THR A 16 -19.44 -10.52 -9.08
C THR A 16 -20.28 -10.66 -10.34
N LEU A 17 -20.00 -9.87 -11.38
CA LEU A 17 -20.78 -9.89 -12.63
C LEU A 17 -20.63 -11.19 -13.39
N LEU A 18 -19.43 -11.77 -13.47
CA LEU A 18 -19.23 -13.01 -14.21
C LEU A 18 -19.83 -14.22 -13.51
N ASN A 19 -19.83 -14.25 -12.18
CA ASN A 19 -20.59 -15.28 -11.45
C ASN A 19 -22.10 -15.09 -11.63
N GLU A 20 -22.62 -13.86 -11.58
CA GLU A 20 -24.05 -13.60 -11.84
C GLU A 20 -24.46 -14.03 -13.26
N MET A 21 -23.65 -13.67 -14.26
CA MET A 21 -23.87 -14.10 -15.65
C MET A 21 -23.84 -15.62 -15.80
N TYR A 22 -23.04 -16.33 -15.00
CA TYR A 22 -23.01 -17.79 -14.98
C TYR A 22 -24.28 -18.37 -14.36
N ASP A 23 -24.71 -17.83 -13.22
CA ASP A 23 -25.93 -18.23 -12.53
C ASP A 23 -27.19 -17.99 -13.38
N GLU A 24 -27.19 -16.92 -14.19
CA GLU A 24 -28.23 -16.63 -15.20
C GLU A 24 -28.11 -17.49 -16.48
N GLY A 25 -27.04 -18.29 -16.63
CA GLY A 25 -26.81 -19.13 -17.80
C GLY A 25 -26.36 -18.38 -19.07
N LEU A 26 -25.87 -17.15 -18.93
CA LEU A 26 -25.36 -16.32 -20.03
C LEU A 26 -23.94 -16.71 -20.47
N VAL A 27 -23.17 -17.36 -19.59
CA VAL A 27 -21.83 -17.91 -19.88
C VAL A 27 -21.77 -19.40 -19.53
N ASN A 28 -20.83 -20.12 -20.16
CA ASN A 28 -20.70 -21.57 -19.98
C ASN A 28 -19.54 -21.94 -19.06
N ASP A 29 -19.47 -23.21 -18.67
CA ASP A 29 -18.43 -23.75 -17.78
C ASP A 29 -17.00 -23.51 -18.31
N GLY A 30 -16.80 -23.62 -19.63
CA GLY A 30 -15.49 -23.43 -20.25
C GLY A 30 -14.98 -22.00 -20.05
N PHE A 31 -15.84 -21.01 -20.31
CA PHE A 31 -15.55 -19.61 -20.04
C PHE A 31 -15.28 -19.35 -18.55
N MET A 32 -16.07 -19.96 -17.65
CA MET A 32 -15.86 -19.80 -16.22
C MET A 32 -14.54 -20.39 -15.74
N MET A 33 -14.11 -21.54 -16.29
CA MET A 33 -12.81 -22.12 -15.94
C MET A 33 -11.63 -21.23 -16.35
N GLU A 34 -11.70 -20.61 -17.53
CA GLU A 34 -10.70 -19.65 -17.98
C GLU A 34 -10.69 -18.40 -17.09
N PHE A 35 -11.87 -17.87 -16.78
CA PHE A 35 -12.02 -16.73 -15.89
C PHE A 35 -11.45 -17.02 -14.49
N LEU A 36 -11.83 -18.14 -13.86
CA LEU A 36 -11.36 -18.52 -12.53
C LEU A 36 -9.84 -18.68 -12.49
N THR A 37 -9.25 -19.24 -13.56
CA THR A 37 -7.79 -19.34 -13.69
C THR A 37 -7.14 -17.96 -13.73
N SER A 38 -7.66 -17.07 -14.58
CA SER A 38 -7.15 -15.69 -14.71
C SER A 38 -7.30 -14.91 -13.40
N HIS A 39 -8.49 -14.96 -12.78
CA HIS A 39 -8.79 -14.30 -11.53
C HIS A 39 -7.87 -14.79 -10.40
N SER A 40 -7.73 -16.11 -10.24
CA SER A 40 -6.89 -16.70 -9.20
C SER A 40 -5.43 -16.27 -9.31
N ASN A 41 -4.91 -16.14 -10.55
CA ASN A 41 -3.55 -15.65 -10.78
C ASN A 41 -3.38 -14.18 -10.37
N VAL A 42 -4.39 -13.34 -10.62
CA VAL A 42 -4.33 -11.91 -10.29
C VAL A 42 -4.44 -11.67 -8.78
N VAL A 43 -5.30 -12.44 -8.09
CA VAL A 43 -5.51 -12.28 -6.63
C VAL A 43 -4.60 -13.18 -5.79
N MET A 44 -3.63 -13.84 -6.40
CA MET A 44 -2.70 -14.71 -5.68
C MET A 44 -1.86 -13.86 -4.70
N GLN A 45 -1.95 -14.17 -3.41
CA GLN A 45 -1.08 -13.64 -2.37
C GLN A 45 -0.11 -14.75 -1.94
N PRO A 46 1.19 -14.65 -2.25
CA PRO A 46 2.19 -15.56 -1.69
C PRO A 46 2.22 -15.48 -0.15
N GLU A 47 2.51 -16.60 0.50
CA GLU A 47 2.83 -16.65 1.93
C GLU A 47 4.13 -15.89 2.22
N PHE A 48 4.31 -15.44 3.47
CA PHE A 48 5.42 -14.56 3.85
C PHE A 48 6.81 -15.22 3.73
N ASP A 49 6.88 -16.56 3.74
CA ASP A 49 8.09 -17.37 3.60
C ASP A 49 8.41 -17.74 2.14
N SER A 50 7.53 -17.35 1.20
CA SER A 50 7.71 -17.61 -0.22
C SER A 50 8.81 -16.72 -0.82
N PRO A 51 9.70 -17.25 -1.68
CA PRO A 51 10.69 -16.46 -2.40
C PRO A 51 10.07 -15.45 -3.38
N TYR A 52 8.78 -15.61 -3.70
CA TYR A 52 8.03 -14.72 -4.58
C TYR A 52 7.24 -13.64 -3.80
N TYR A 53 7.35 -13.61 -2.48
CA TYR A 53 6.73 -12.57 -1.67
C TYR A 53 7.41 -11.21 -1.92
N SER A 54 6.67 -10.25 -2.44
CA SER A 54 7.13 -8.88 -2.71
C SER A 54 6.30 -7.82 -1.96
N GLY A 55 5.56 -8.24 -0.94
CA GLY A 55 4.61 -7.43 -0.19
C GLY A 55 3.17 -7.88 -0.38
N ILE A 56 2.24 -7.03 0.06
CA ILE A 56 0.81 -7.30 -0.03
C ILE A 56 0.34 -6.99 -1.46
N ASN A 57 -0.24 -7.98 -2.12
CA ASN A 57 -0.87 -7.84 -3.41
C ASN A 57 -2.14 -6.96 -3.27
N PRO A 58 -2.19 -5.77 -3.89
CA PRO A 58 -3.34 -4.86 -3.77
C PRO A 58 -4.63 -5.45 -4.36
N TYR A 59 -4.54 -6.31 -5.37
CA TYR A 59 -5.69 -7.04 -5.91
C TYR A 59 -6.27 -8.01 -4.88
N ALA A 60 -5.39 -8.78 -4.23
CA ALA A 60 -5.79 -9.77 -3.22
C ALA A 60 -6.46 -9.09 -2.01
N LEU A 61 -5.79 -8.09 -1.43
CA LEU A 61 -6.32 -7.38 -0.25
C LEU A 61 -7.60 -6.61 -0.58
N GLY A 62 -7.61 -5.83 -1.66
CA GLY A 62 -8.77 -5.03 -2.05
C GLY A 62 -9.99 -5.88 -2.36
N PHE A 63 -9.81 -6.99 -3.10
CA PHE A 63 -10.89 -7.93 -3.38
C PHE A 63 -11.43 -8.58 -2.10
N ALA A 64 -10.54 -9.06 -1.22
CA ALA A 64 -10.93 -9.70 0.02
C ALA A 64 -11.71 -8.74 0.93
N MET A 65 -11.25 -7.50 1.07
CA MET A 65 -11.95 -6.47 1.85
C MET A 65 -13.34 -6.17 1.29
N MET A 66 -13.49 -6.01 -0.03
CA MET A 66 -14.82 -5.73 -0.62
C MET A 66 -15.77 -6.92 -0.50
N LYS A 67 -15.26 -8.15 -0.70
CA LYS A 67 -16.03 -9.37 -0.47
C LYS A 67 -16.48 -9.46 1.00
N ASP A 68 -15.62 -9.06 1.93
CA ASP A 68 -15.92 -9.07 3.35
C ASP A 68 -16.92 -7.99 3.75
N ILE A 69 -16.84 -6.77 3.20
CA ILE A 69 -17.87 -5.74 3.40
C ILE A 69 -19.24 -6.25 2.94
N ARG A 70 -19.31 -6.88 1.76
CA ARG A 70 -20.57 -7.48 1.28
C ARG A 70 -21.06 -8.57 2.24
N ARG A 71 -20.16 -9.46 2.68
CA ARG A 71 -20.48 -10.50 3.67
C ARG A 71 -20.99 -9.91 4.99
N ILE A 72 -20.37 -8.87 5.53
CA ILE A 72 -20.79 -8.18 6.76
C ILE A 72 -22.19 -7.57 6.60
N CYS A 73 -22.47 -7.01 5.43
CA CYS A 73 -23.79 -6.44 5.14
C CYS A 73 -24.86 -7.55 5.03
N GLU A 74 -24.58 -8.65 4.34
CA GLU A 74 -25.57 -9.71 4.07
C GLU A 74 -25.71 -10.74 5.20
N ASN A 75 -24.59 -11.15 5.81
CA ASN A 75 -24.49 -12.25 6.78
C ASN A 75 -23.46 -11.93 7.90
N PRO A 76 -23.72 -10.93 8.76
CA PRO A 76 -22.81 -10.55 9.83
C PRO A 76 -22.79 -11.59 10.97
N ASP A 77 -21.60 -11.85 11.51
CA ASP A 77 -21.43 -12.56 12.77
C ASP A 77 -21.33 -11.60 13.97
N GLU A 78 -21.10 -12.14 15.19
CA GLU A 78 -21.00 -11.33 16.41
C GLU A 78 -19.73 -10.48 16.46
N GLU A 79 -18.64 -10.89 15.81
CA GLU A 79 -17.43 -10.07 15.72
C GLU A 79 -17.67 -8.88 14.79
N ASP A 80 -18.32 -9.12 13.64
CA ASP A 80 -18.68 -8.07 12.68
C ASP A 80 -19.58 -7.01 13.30
N LYS A 81 -20.58 -7.42 14.09
CA LYS A 81 -21.48 -6.47 14.76
C LYS A 81 -20.75 -5.58 15.78
N ARG A 82 -19.69 -6.09 16.41
CA ARG A 82 -18.86 -5.30 17.34
C ARG A 82 -17.95 -4.33 16.60
N TRP A 83 -17.33 -4.78 15.51
CA TRP A 83 -16.32 -4.02 14.77
C TRP A 83 -16.92 -3.06 13.74
N PHE A 84 -18.08 -3.39 13.19
CA PHE A 84 -18.74 -2.68 12.10
C PHE A 84 -20.24 -2.49 12.35
N PRO A 85 -20.63 -1.90 13.50
CA PRO A 85 -22.03 -1.77 13.88
C PRO A 85 -22.88 -1.00 12.86
N ASP A 86 -22.27 -0.07 12.11
CA ASP A 86 -22.97 0.79 11.16
C ASP A 86 -23.31 0.09 9.83
N ILE A 87 -22.58 -0.97 9.46
CA ILE A 87 -22.76 -1.68 8.18
C ILE A 87 -23.25 -3.12 8.34
N ALA A 88 -23.12 -3.71 9.52
CA ALA A 88 -23.58 -5.07 9.80
C ALA A 88 -25.10 -5.17 9.56
N GLY A 89 -25.52 -6.01 8.60
CA GLY A 89 -26.93 -6.15 8.24
C GLY A 89 -27.50 -5.02 7.37
N SER A 90 -26.64 -4.14 6.83
CA SER A 90 -27.05 -3.04 5.94
C SER A 90 -27.17 -3.46 4.47
N ASP A 91 -27.58 -2.54 3.60
CA ASP A 91 -27.60 -2.74 2.14
C ASP A 91 -26.17 -2.67 1.59
N TRP A 92 -25.65 -3.81 1.14
CA TRP A 92 -24.25 -3.91 0.71
C TRP A 92 -23.91 -3.01 -0.49
N LEU A 93 -24.83 -2.78 -1.42
CA LEU A 93 -24.60 -1.93 -2.58
C LEU A 93 -24.47 -0.47 -2.17
N LYS A 94 -25.35 -0.01 -1.27
CA LYS A 94 -25.28 1.36 -0.73
C LYS A 94 -24.03 1.57 0.11
N THR A 95 -23.69 0.60 0.94
CA THR A 95 -22.46 0.63 1.74
C THR A 95 -21.24 0.69 0.83
N MET A 96 -21.20 -0.13 -0.21
CA MET A 96 -20.06 -0.15 -1.14
C MET A 96 -19.93 1.15 -1.95
N ASP A 97 -21.05 1.72 -2.45
CA ASP A 97 -21.05 3.04 -3.12
C ASP A 97 -20.56 4.15 -2.17
N TYR A 98 -20.99 4.13 -0.91
CA TYR A 98 -20.52 5.06 0.12
C TYR A 98 -19.01 4.93 0.34
N VAL A 99 -18.49 3.70 0.46
CA VAL A 99 -17.06 3.45 0.64
C VAL A 99 -16.25 4.00 -0.54
N MET A 100 -16.66 3.70 -1.78
CA MET A 100 -15.93 4.13 -2.97
C MET A 100 -15.94 5.65 -3.19
N ARG A 101 -16.98 6.35 -2.71
CA ARG A 101 -17.08 7.82 -2.86
C ARG A 101 -16.29 8.60 -1.82
N ASN A 102 -16.15 8.07 -0.61
CA ASN A 102 -15.74 8.86 0.55
C ASN A 102 -14.35 8.49 1.09
N PHE A 103 -13.76 7.38 0.64
CA PHE A 103 -12.51 6.87 1.20
C PHE A 103 -11.39 6.79 0.15
N ARG A 104 -10.15 6.82 0.64
CA ARG A 104 -8.91 6.49 -0.06
C ARG A 104 -8.28 5.25 0.57
N ASP A 105 -7.29 4.63 -0.08
CA ASP A 105 -6.64 3.38 0.37
C ASP A 105 -6.32 3.34 1.87
N GLU A 106 -5.57 4.32 2.40
CA GLU A 106 -5.24 4.42 3.82
C GLU A 106 -6.50 4.34 4.69
N SER A 107 -7.46 5.24 4.46
CA SER A 107 -8.71 5.29 5.22
C SER A 107 -9.59 4.07 5.00
N PHE A 108 -9.53 3.43 3.83
CA PHE A 108 -10.28 2.22 3.52
C PHE A 108 -9.76 1.04 4.34
N VAL A 109 -8.44 0.83 4.36
CA VAL A 109 -7.77 -0.16 5.20
C VAL A 109 -8.01 0.15 6.68
N LEU A 110 -7.83 1.40 7.09
CA LEU A 110 -8.00 1.82 8.47
C LEU A 110 -9.42 1.65 8.98
N GLN A 111 -10.45 1.80 8.14
CA GLN A 111 -11.87 1.82 8.54
C GLN A 111 -12.61 0.51 8.26
N PHE A 112 -12.23 -0.27 7.25
CA PHE A 112 -13.01 -1.43 6.79
C PHE A 112 -12.27 -2.77 6.81
N MET A 113 -10.98 -2.82 7.18
CA MET A 113 -10.28 -4.10 7.30
C MET A 113 -10.72 -4.84 8.57
N SER A 114 -11.36 -5.99 8.40
CA SER A 114 -11.90 -6.78 9.51
C SER A 114 -10.84 -7.65 10.18
N PRO A 115 -11.05 -8.02 11.46
CA PRO A 115 -10.23 -9.04 12.12
C PRO A 115 -10.16 -10.36 11.35
N LYS A 116 -11.27 -10.74 10.69
CA LYS A 116 -11.33 -11.91 9.82
C LYS A 116 -10.31 -11.82 8.70
N ILE A 117 -10.28 -10.71 7.96
CA ILE A 117 -9.30 -10.50 6.88
C ILE A 117 -7.88 -10.57 7.41
N MET A 118 -7.60 -9.95 8.56
CA MET A 118 -6.27 -9.98 9.16
C MET A 118 -5.82 -11.40 9.53
N ARG A 119 -6.74 -12.26 10.00
CA ARG A 119 -6.47 -13.67 10.25
C ARG A 119 -6.28 -14.47 8.96
N ASP A 120 -7.16 -14.27 7.97
CA ASP A 120 -7.11 -14.99 6.69
C ASP A 120 -5.80 -14.70 5.95
N PHE A 121 -5.28 -13.47 6.03
CA PHE A 121 -3.98 -13.06 5.48
C PHE A 121 -2.79 -13.31 6.40
N HIS A 122 -3.01 -13.83 7.61
CA HIS A 122 -1.98 -14.06 8.62
C HIS A 122 -1.12 -12.81 8.90
N PHE A 123 -1.76 -11.63 8.97
CA PHE A 123 -1.05 -10.38 9.24
C PHE A 123 -0.57 -10.33 10.70
N PHE A 124 0.70 -9.96 10.86
CA PHE A 124 1.34 -9.66 12.13
C PHE A 124 2.11 -8.34 12.01
N ALA A 125 2.08 -7.53 13.07
CA ALA A 125 2.89 -6.32 13.14
C ALA A 125 4.23 -6.67 13.80
N LEU A 126 5.32 -6.35 13.12
CA LEU A 126 6.65 -6.37 13.71
C LEU A 126 6.92 -4.97 14.25
N GLN A 127 7.16 -4.86 15.56
CA GLN A 127 7.67 -3.63 16.13
C GLN A 127 9.19 -3.70 16.09
N ASP A 128 9.78 -3.05 15.09
CA ASP A 128 11.22 -2.89 14.96
C ASP A 128 11.61 -1.59 15.68
N ASP A 129 12.07 -1.69 16.92
CA ASP A 129 12.77 -0.60 17.58
C ASP A 129 14.26 -0.83 17.33
N ASP A 130 14.91 0.07 16.57
CA ASP A 130 16.35 0.05 16.29
C ASP A 130 17.23 -0.03 17.56
N ARG A 131 16.65 0.17 18.75
CA ARG A 131 17.31 0.08 20.06
C ARG A 131 17.18 -1.28 20.74
N ASP A 132 16.35 -2.18 20.22
CA ASP A 132 16.09 -3.48 20.83
C ASP A 132 16.64 -4.62 19.96
N SER A 133 17.40 -5.54 20.57
CA SER A 133 18.08 -6.62 19.83
C SER A 133 17.15 -7.76 19.38
N THR A 134 15.85 -7.61 19.63
CA THR A 134 14.82 -8.61 19.37
C THR A 134 13.61 -7.96 18.73
N ILE A 135 13.18 -8.48 17.59
CA ILE A 135 11.91 -8.11 16.96
C ILE A 135 10.78 -8.73 17.80
N GLY A 136 10.01 -7.89 18.48
CA GLY A 136 8.82 -8.32 19.20
C GLY A 136 7.66 -8.53 18.22
N VAL A 137 7.01 -9.70 18.26
CA VAL A 137 5.71 -9.90 17.59
C VAL A 137 4.68 -9.13 18.39
N ALA A 138 4.50 -7.85 18.08
CA ALA A 138 3.59 -6.95 18.75
C ALA A 138 2.22 -6.96 18.03
N ALA A 139 1.59 -8.13 17.98
CA ALA A 139 0.14 -8.26 17.81
C ALA A 139 -0.24 -9.72 18.05
N ILE A 140 -0.68 -10.02 19.26
CA ILE A 140 -1.51 -11.21 19.49
C ILE A 140 -2.83 -10.92 18.77
N HIS A 141 -3.45 -11.92 18.14
CA HIS A 141 -4.73 -11.80 17.44
C HIS A 141 -5.90 -11.56 18.43
N ASP A 142 -5.87 -10.40 19.09
CA ASP A 142 -6.89 -9.85 19.99
C ASP A 142 -7.33 -8.45 19.50
N ASP A 143 -8.32 -7.87 20.18
CA ASP A 143 -8.93 -6.61 19.73
C ASP A 143 -7.93 -5.44 19.66
N GLU A 144 -6.93 -5.40 20.54
CA GLU A 144 -5.90 -4.35 20.55
C GLU A 144 -4.90 -4.56 19.41
N GLY A 145 -4.47 -5.81 19.20
CA GLY A 145 -3.61 -6.20 18.09
C GLY A 145 -4.22 -5.90 16.72
N TYR A 146 -5.53 -6.15 16.55
CA TYR A 146 -6.22 -5.83 15.29
C TYR A 146 -6.30 -4.33 15.00
N ARG A 147 -6.45 -3.48 16.03
CA ARG A 147 -6.41 -2.02 15.84
C ARG A 147 -5.02 -1.56 15.42
N LEU A 148 -3.99 -2.03 16.13
CA LEU A 148 -2.60 -1.70 15.80
C LEU A 148 -2.22 -2.16 14.39
N LEU A 149 -2.67 -3.35 13.97
CA LEU A 149 -2.48 -3.87 12.61
C LEU A 149 -3.11 -2.95 11.56
N ARG A 150 -4.35 -2.48 11.77
CA ARG A 150 -5.02 -1.54 10.86
C ARG A 150 -4.27 -0.23 10.76
N GLU A 151 -3.86 0.34 11.89
CA GLU A 151 -3.11 1.58 11.94
C GLU A 151 -1.79 1.44 11.18
N THR A 152 -1.02 0.40 11.47
CA THR A 152 0.28 0.13 10.82
C THR A 152 0.13 -0.08 9.31
N LEU A 153 -0.81 -0.93 8.89
CA LEU A 153 -1.02 -1.18 7.46
C LEU A 153 -1.57 0.05 6.73
N SER A 154 -2.46 0.83 7.36
CA SER A 154 -2.98 2.05 6.75
C SER A 154 -1.88 3.07 6.46
N GLN A 155 -0.90 3.20 7.36
CA GLN A 155 0.26 4.08 7.18
C GLN A 155 1.14 3.65 6.01
N GLN A 156 1.26 2.35 5.73
CA GLN A 156 1.98 1.86 4.55
C GLN A 156 1.29 2.25 3.23
N TYR A 157 -0.02 2.48 3.22
CA TYR A 157 -0.74 2.96 2.05
C TYR A 157 -0.85 4.50 1.98
N ASN A 158 -0.31 5.21 2.97
CA ASN A 158 -0.22 6.65 2.93
C ASN A 158 0.92 7.06 1.99
N LEU A 159 0.58 7.55 0.79
CA LEU A 159 1.55 7.95 -0.25
C LEU A 159 2.62 8.92 0.27
N SER A 160 2.26 9.81 1.20
CA SER A 160 3.19 10.77 1.79
C SER A 160 4.32 10.12 2.60
N ASN A 161 4.17 8.85 2.99
CA ASN A 161 5.16 8.11 3.77
C ASN A 161 6.06 7.21 2.88
N ASN A 162 5.68 6.97 1.62
CA ASN A 162 6.41 6.08 0.71
C ASN A 162 7.19 6.84 -0.37
N GLU A 163 6.78 8.05 -0.72
CA GLU A 163 7.52 8.87 -1.67
C GLU A 163 8.62 9.66 -0.95
N PRO A 164 9.89 9.58 -1.40
CA PRO A 164 10.95 10.37 -0.81
C PRO A 164 10.69 11.86 -1.04
N ASP A 165 10.69 12.64 0.04
CA ASP A 165 10.56 14.10 -0.03
C ASP A 165 11.89 14.71 -0.48
N ILE A 166 12.03 14.95 -1.79
CA ILE A 166 13.22 15.57 -2.39
C ILE A 166 12.86 16.96 -2.90
N GLN A 167 13.50 17.98 -2.34
CA GLN A 167 13.26 19.37 -2.66
C GLN A 167 14.52 20.03 -3.22
N VAL A 168 14.34 20.96 -4.16
CA VAL A 168 15.43 21.82 -4.63
C VAL A 168 15.68 22.88 -3.56
N GLU A 169 16.87 22.83 -2.96
CA GLU A 169 17.27 23.79 -1.93
C GLU A 169 17.92 25.02 -2.55
N SER A 170 18.85 24.82 -3.49
CA SER A 170 19.55 25.94 -4.11
C SER A 170 20.15 25.59 -5.46
N VAL A 171 20.40 26.64 -6.26
CA VAL A 171 21.08 26.56 -7.55
C VAL A 171 22.22 27.57 -7.55
N ASN A 172 23.43 27.14 -7.93
CA ASN A 172 24.59 28.02 -8.00
C ASN A 172 24.63 28.83 -9.31
N VAL A 173 23.67 29.74 -9.49
CA VAL A 173 23.50 30.51 -10.74
C VAL A 173 24.73 31.35 -11.11
N ARG A 174 25.54 31.76 -10.12
CA ARG A 174 26.70 32.64 -10.33
C ARG A 174 28.03 31.88 -10.46
N GLY A 175 28.03 30.58 -10.24
CA GLY A 175 29.23 29.74 -10.28
C GLY A 175 29.10 28.63 -11.31
N ASP A 176 29.32 27.40 -10.86
CA ASP A 176 29.31 26.17 -11.65
C ASP A 176 27.91 25.72 -12.09
N ARG A 177 26.85 26.48 -11.74
CA ARG A 177 25.45 26.15 -12.03
C ARG A 177 25.01 24.82 -11.42
N SER A 178 25.70 24.33 -10.39
CA SER A 178 25.31 23.11 -9.69
C SER A 178 23.93 23.23 -9.05
N LEU A 179 23.20 22.12 -9.05
CA LEU A 179 21.90 21.96 -8.39
C LEU A 179 22.08 21.23 -7.07
N THR A 180 21.63 21.83 -5.97
CA THR A 180 21.61 21.19 -4.65
C THR A 180 20.17 20.88 -4.24
N MET A 181 19.92 19.60 -3.97
CA MET A 181 18.63 19.08 -3.51
C MET A 181 18.77 18.45 -2.13
N TYR A 182 17.74 18.57 -1.30
CA TYR A 182 17.67 17.93 0.00
C TYR A 182 16.59 16.86 -0.01
N HIS A 183 16.94 15.67 0.49
CA HIS A 183 16.00 14.62 0.82
C HIS A 183 15.66 14.71 2.32
N HIS A 184 14.44 15.11 2.65
CA HIS A 184 13.96 15.17 4.03
C HIS A 184 13.54 13.78 4.50
N MET A 185 14.32 13.19 5.42
CA MET A 185 14.08 11.83 5.88
C MET A 185 12.86 11.79 6.82
N HIS A 186 11.84 11.03 6.43
CA HIS A 186 10.74 10.65 7.32
C HIS A 186 11.08 9.33 8.04
N GLU A 187 10.80 9.22 9.34
CA GLU A 187 11.07 8.01 10.16
C GLU A 187 12.50 7.45 10.01
N ARG A 188 13.50 8.31 9.75
CA ARG A 188 14.90 7.91 9.52
C ARG A 188 15.09 6.92 8.36
N LYS A 189 14.12 6.79 7.43
CA LYS A 189 14.23 5.92 6.25
C LYS A 189 15.22 6.50 5.23
N PRO A 190 16.30 5.79 4.85
CA PRO A 190 17.25 6.25 3.86
C PRO A 190 16.78 5.97 2.43
N LEU A 191 17.30 6.73 1.46
CA LEU A 191 17.17 6.39 0.04
C LEU A 191 17.91 5.09 -0.28
N ASN A 192 17.31 4.27 -1.14
CA ASN A 192 17.92 3.06 -1.67
C ASN A 192 19.01 3.37 -2.72
N ASN A 193 19.62 2.33 -3.29
CA ASN A 193 20.69 2.50 -4.28
C ASN A 193 20.21 3.01 -5.64
N ASP A 194 18.90 2.94 -5.93
CA ASP A 194 18.33 3.45 -7.19
C ASP A 194 18.42 4.99 -7.29
N CYS A 195 18.69 5.64 -6.17
CA CYS A 195 19.01 7.07 -6.09
C CYS A 195 20.09 7.50 -7.10
N TYR A 196 21.08 6.65 -7.41
CA TYR A 196 22.12 7.00 -8.38
C TYR A 196 21.57 7.11 -9.81
N GLU A 197 20.66 6.23 -10.21
CA GLU A 197 20.03 6.31 -11.54
C GLU A 197 19.13 7.54 -11.65
N MET A 198 18.38 7.85 -10.58
CA MET A 198 17.60 9.09 -10.51
C MET A 198 18.50 10.32 -10.65
N LEU A 199 19.63 10.37 -9.94
CA LEU A 199 20.60 11.47 -10.04
C LEU A 199 21.22 11.61 -11.44
N ARG A 200 21.49 10.50 -12.14
CA ARG A 200 21.95 10.53 -13.54
C ARG A 200 20.91 11.15 -14.46
N HIS A 201 19.63 10.83 -14.28
CA HIS A 201 18.55 11.43 -15.07
C HIS A 201 18.42 12.92 -14.79
N ILE A 202 18.46 13.33 -13.52
CA ILE A 202 18.41 14.76 -13.16
C ILE A 202 19.61 15.50 -13.74
N HIS A 203 20.83 14.97 -13.60
CA HIS A 203 22.03 15.56 -14.19
C HIS A 203 21.91 15.68 -15.72
N ARG A 204 21.39 14.66 -16.41
CA ARG A 204 21.17 14.71 -17.86
C ARG A 204 20.19 15.82 -18.27
N LEU A 205 19.16 16.07 -17.48
CA LEU A 205 18.18 17.13 -17.73
C LEU A 205 18.72 18.52 -17.35
N TRP A 206 19.48 18.61 -16.26
CA TRP A 206 20.02 19.86 -15.73
C TRP A 206 21.27 20.34 -16.48
N GLY A 207 22.14 19.42 -16.89
CA GLY A 207 23.36 19.67 -17.67
C GLY A 207 24.59 20.09 -16.86
N TYR A 208 24.49 20.15 -15.53
CA TYR A 208 25.58 20.50 -14.60
C TYR A 208 25.57 19.58 -13.39
N ASP A 209 26.61 19.69 -12.54
CA ASP A 209 26.74 18.94 -11.29
C ASP A 209 25.47 18.96 -10.44
N VAL A 210 25.14 17.79 -9.89
CA VAL A 210 23.98 17.61 -9.02
C VAL A 210 24.45 17.07 -7.67
N HIS A 211 23.96 17.67 -6.60
CA HIS A 211 24.23 17.29 -5.23
C HIS A 211 22.90 16.98 -4.52
N LEU A 212 22.84 15.83 -3.86
CA LEU A 212 21.69 15.43 -3.06
C LEU A 212 22.15 15.13 -1.64
N HIS A 213 21.51 15.76 -0.66
CA HIS A 213 21.80 15.57 0.76
C HIS A 213 20.57 15.02 1.48
N SER A 214 20.69 13.85 2.10
CA SER A 214 19.69 13.36 3.05
C SER A 214 19.85 14.07 4.39
N VAL A 215 18.77 14.69 4.87
CA VAL A 215 18.73 15.47 6.11
C VAL A 215 17.72 14.90 7.10
N GLU A 216 18.07 14.89 8.38
CA GLU A 216 17.14 14.60 9.47
C GLU A 216 16.24 15.83 9.79
N PRO A 217 15.16 15.65 10.56
CA PRO A 217 14.26 16.75 10.95
C PRO A 217 14.94 17.90 11.70
N ASP A 218 16.08 17.65 12.35
CA ASP A 218 16.90 18.64 13.02
C ASP A 218 17.82 19.44 12.06
N GLY A 219 17.77 19.14 10.75
CA GLY A 219 18.59 19.75 9.71
C GLY A 219 19.98 19.11 9.54
N ARG A 220 20.30 18.07 10.32
CA ARG A 220 21.60 17.39 10.23
C ARG A 220 21.68 16.57 8.94
N ARG A 221 22.74 16.79 8.16
CA ARG A 221 23.05 15.96 6.99
C ARG A 221 23.56 14.59 7.43
N VAL A 222 22.89 13.53 6.97
CA VAL A 222 23.23 12.14 7.31
C VAL A 222 23.97 11.46 6.18
N ARG A 223 23.59 11.74 4.93
CA ARG A 223 24.21 11.14 3.74
C ARG A 223 24.22 12.14 2.59
N SER A 224 25.25 12.07 1.75
CA SER A 224 25.39 12.93 0.58
C SER A 224 25.74 12.11 -0.65
N TYR A 225 25.15 12.49 -1.77
CA TYR A 225 25.32 11.88 -3.08
C TYR A 225 25.69 12.99 -4.06
N HIS A 226 26.70 12.75 -4.89
CA HIS A 226 27.21 13.73 -5.82
C HIS A 226 27.39 13.08 -7.19
N LEU A 227 26.85 13.73 -8.22
CA LEU A 227 27.15 13.39 -9.61
C LEU A 227 27.87 14.60 -10.21
N GLN A 228 29.15 14.42 -10.53
CA GLN A 228 29.95 15.42 -11.23
C GLN A 228 29.84 15.14 -12.73
N GLY A 229 29.74 16.20 -13.53
CA GLY A 229 29.85 16.08 -14.97
C GLY A 229 31.22 15.51 -15.34
N GLU A 230 31.24 14.55 -16.27
CA GLU A 230 32.48 14.26 -17.01
C GLU A 230 32.81 15.55 -17.76
N GLY A 231 33.84 16.27 -17.30
CA GLY A 231 34.30 17.47 -17.97
C GLY A 231 34.65 17.14 -19.43
N GLU A 232 34.13 17.94 -20.36
CA GLU A 232 34.71 18.06 -21.70
C GLU A 232 36.15 18.61 -21.63
#